data_AF-A0A2K9ACT5-F1
#
_entry.id   AF-A0A2K9ACT5-F1
#
_cell.length_a   1.000
_cell.length_b   1.000
_cell.length_c   1.000
_cell.angle_alpha   90.00
_cell.angle_beta   90.00
_cell.angle_gamma   90.00
#
_symmetry.space_group_name_H-M   'P 1'
#
loop_
_entity.id
_entity.type
_entity.pdbx_description
1 polymer ?
#
loop_
_entity_poly.entity_id
_entity_poly.type
_entity_poly.pdbx_seq_one_letter_code
_entity_poly.pdbx_strand_id
1 'polypeptide(L)'
;MTSKALLWFGATLLLLNSNVGFTAEEGAEAASDSEEKKDIFDHSKETLQSFKEDYDRCVLQEFDKRDKDTPISEIQAYCSKDSNLAIYRPSKELLTDDSFTDESGEASGETAQEDSDVLKKRLRLEYRASDNRFAILPHKPNYLLPITFNNRPNQASLDAVGEEREIDNVEVKFQVSFKTPIWEEPFGENSALFFAYTGQSYWQAYNSDVSSPFRETNHEPEIYAGWATDWKIGGWQVPVFSAGISHQSNGQSGLKSRSWNRLYARMAFEKDRWVVLFNPWWRIPEERKEDPAQPDGDDNPDIDDYMGYFELYTAYKWDEQNFGVMIRNNLRSDNKGAVQLDWTFPLDDDGKLRGYVQYFNGYGESLIDYNRHVNRLGVGFVLTDWL
;
A
#
# COMPACT_ATOMS: atom_id res chain seq x y z
N MET A 1 17.11 33.89 -28.03
CA MET A 1 16.06 34.30 -28.98
C MET A 1 15.68 33.08 -29.81
N THR A 2 14.36 32.83 -29.93
CA THR A 2 13.63 31.84 -30.76
C THR A 2 13.91 30.36 -30.49
N SER A 3 12.97 29.42 -30.50
CA SER A 3 11.49 29.32 -30.35
C SER A 3 11.20 27.85 -30.71
N LYS A 4 10.39 27.14 -29.91
CA LYS A 4 9.33 26.21 -30.35
C LYS A 4 8.80 25.42 -29.16
N ALA A 5 7.76 25.96 -28.55
CA ALA A 5 6.73 25.18 -27.87
C ALA A 5 5.65 24.82 -28.89
N LEU A 6 5.18 23.56 -28.89
CA LEU A 6 3.96 23.17 -29.58
C LEU A 6 3.04 22.43 -28.60
N LEU A 7 1.92 23.09 -28.32
CA LEU A 7 0.71 22.58 -27.67
C LEU A 7 0.05 21.46 -28.48
N TRP A 8 -0.73 20.59 -27.82
CA TRP A 8 -2.07 20.20 -28.29
C TRP A 8 -2.97 19.86 -27.08
N PHE A 9 -3.92 20.76 -26.79
CA PHE A 9 -5.19 20.50 -26.10
C PHE A 9 -6.24 21.33 -26.82
N GLY A 10 -7.41 20.75 -27.10
CA GLY A 10 -8.53 21.50 -27.64
C GLY A 10 -9.77 20.65 -27.91
N ALA A 11 -10.82 20.87 -27.10
CA ALA A 11 -12.17 21.12 -27.60
C ALA A 11 -12.99 21.84 -26.51
N THR A 12 -13.74 22.84 -26.96
CA THR A 12 -14.19 24.03 -26.22
C THR A 12 -15.69 23.97 -25.88
N LEU A 13 -16.03 24.67 -24.79
CA LEU A 13 -17.34 24.95 -24.20
C LEU A 13 -18.01 26.22 -24.81
N LEU A 14 -19.35 26.33 -24.84
CA LEU A 14 -20.18 27.57 -24.69
C LEU A 14 -21.68 27.17 -24.77
N LEU A 15 -22.58 27.29 -23.77
CA LEU A 15 -23.19 28.45 -23.04
C LEU A 15 -23.97 29.41 -23.99
N LEU A 16 -25.23 29.87 -23.80
CA LEU A 16 -26.05 30.20 -22.60
C LEU A 16 -27.55 30.50 -22.96
N ASN A 17 -28.41 30.41 -21.93
CA ASN A 17 -29.55 31.27 -21.52
C ASN A 17 -31.02 31.18 -22.04
N SER A 18 -31.89 30.74 -21.10
CA SER A 18 -33.02 31.44 -20.43
C SER A 18 -34.39 31.71 -21.08
N ASN A 19 -35.43 31.33 -20.30
CA ASN A 19 -36.73 31.96 -20.01
C ASN A 19 -38.06 31.51 -20.69
N VAL A 20 -38.95 30.98 -19.83
CA VAL A 20 -40.39 31.25 -19.62
C VAL A 20 -41.41 30.89 -20.72
N GLY A 21 -42.46 30.15 -20.34
CA GLY A 21 -43.77 30.23 -21.01
C GLY A 21 -44.66 29.00 -20.87
N PHE A 22 -45.81 29.16 -20.21
CA PHE A 22 -46.89 28.20 -19.94
C PHE A 22 -47.95 28.23 -21.06
N THR A 23 -48.64 27.10 -21.33
CA THR A 23 -50.02 26.85 -21.89
C THR A 23 -50.01 25.56 -22.73
N ALA A 24 -50.63 24.43 -22.36
CA ALA A 24 -52.05 24.07 -22.25
C ALA A 24 -52.68 23.54 -23.58
N GLU A 25 -53.53 22.50 -23.44
CA GLU A 25 -54.40 21.78 -24.43
C GLU A 25 -53.74 20.73 -25.34
N GLU A 26 -54.30 19.55 -25.65
CA GLU A 26 -55.46 18.73 -25.19
C GLU A 26 -55.38 17.36 -25.92
N GLY A 27 -56.04 16.32 -25.39
CA GLY A 27 -56.34 15.04 -26.09
C GLY A 27 -55.63 13.82 -25.49
N ALA A 28 -56.23 13.08 -24.54
CA ALA A 28 -57.06 11.86 -24.75
C ALA A 28 -56.26 10.73 -25.45
N GLU A 29 -56.12 9.50 -24.95
CA GLU A 29 -57.09 8.64 -24.27
C GLU A 29 -56.41 7.35 -23.74
N ALA A 30 -57.02 6.74 -22.71
CA ALA A 30 -57.06 5.30 -22.37
C ALA A 30 -55.85 4.53 -21.77
N ALA A 31 -55.95 4.34 -20.44
CA ALA A 31 -56.03 3.08 -19.69
C ALA A 31 -54.88 2.02 -19.76
N SER A 32 -54.20 1.77 -18.64
CA SER A 32 -54.39 0.58 -17.78
C SER A 32 -53.35 0.50 -16.66
N ASP A 33 -53.81 0.00 -15.50
CA ASP A 33 -53.13 -0.57 -14.33
C ASP A 33 -51.92 0.14 -13.71
N SER A 34 -52.02 0.76 -12.53
CA SER A 34 -52.36 0.24 -11.19
C SER A 34 -51.17 -0.45 -10.48
N GLU A 35 -50.71 0.26 -9.44
CA GLU A 35 -49.90 -0.19 -8.30
C GLU A 35 -48.39 -0.45 -8.49
N GLU A 36 -47.59 0.63 -8.37
CA GLU A 36 -46.22 0.50 -7.86
C GLU A 36 -45.88 1.72 -6.99
N LYS A 37 -45.96 1.54 -5.66
CA LYS A 37 -45.16 2.28 -4.65
C LYS A 37 -45.45 1.77 -3.23
N LYS A 38 -44.35 1.45 -2.53
CA LYS A 38 -44.13 1.04 -1.12
C LYS A 38 -43.75 -0.44 -1.05
N ASP A 39 -42.59 -0.84 -0.52
CA ASP A 39 -41.84 -0.24 0.58
C ASP A 39 -40.32 -0.27 0.39
N ILE A 40 -39.73 0.83 0.84
CA ILE A 40 -38.33 1.05 1.18
C ILE A 40 -38.13 0.46 2.59
N PHE A 41 -36.96 -0.12 2.86
CA PHE A 41 -36.50 -0.78 4.10
C PHE A 41 -36.57 -2.33 4.13
N ASP A 42 -35.55 -2.99 3.57
CA ASP A 42 -34.80 -4.01 4.32
C ASP A 42 -33.45 -4.30 3.60
N HIS A 43 -32.38 -3.61 3.98
CA HIS A 43 -31.04 -3.78 3.39
C HIS A 43 -29.93 -3.63 4.45
N SER A 44 -30.16 -4.14 5.66
CA SER A 44 -29.19 -3.97 6.76
C SER A 44 -28.89 -5.23 7.59
N LYS A 45 -29.14 -6.43 7.04
CA LYS A 45 -28.83 -7.69 7.75
C LYS A 45 -27.98 -8.72 7.00
N GLU A 46 -27.45 -8.40 5.81
CA GLU A 46 -26.61 -9.34 5.04
C GLU A 46 -25.09 -9.16 5.25
N THR A 47 -24.63 -8.33 6.19
CA THR A 47 -23.20 -7.97 6.28
C THR A 47 -22.37 -8.79 7.28
N LEU A 48 -22.85 -9.92 7.81
CA LEU A 48 -22.11 -10.63 8.88
C LEU A 48 -21.94 -12.15 8.71
N GLN A 49 -21.85 -12.65 7.47
CA GLN A 49 -21.52 -14.08 7.26
C GLN A 49 -20.72 -14.36 5.98
N SER A 50 -19.75 -13.49 5.69
CA SER A 50 -18.85 -13.60 4.53
C SER A 50 -17.42 -13.89 5.00
N PHE A 51 -17.09 -15.15 5.29
CA PHE A 51 -15.73 -15.48 5.73
C PHE A 51 -15.13 -16.83 5.24
N LYS A 52 -15.78 -17.58 4.32
CA LYS A 52 -15.33 -18.96 3.99
C LYS A 52 -15.05 -19.30 2.51
N GLU A 53 -15.00 -18.34 1.59
CA GLU A 53 -15.09 -18.66 0.15
C GLU A 53 -13.77 -18.82 -0.63
N ASP A 54 -12.92 -19.79 -0.30
CA ASP A 54 -11.82 -20.15 -1.24
C ASP A 54 -11.33 -21.58 -1.03
N TYR A 55 -11.03 -21.91 0.22
CA TYR A 55 -10.66 -23.26 0.62
C TYR A 55 -11.89 -24.19 0.68
N ASP A 56 -12.96 -23.78 1.37
CA ASP A 56 -14.14 -24.63 1.55
C ASP A 56 -14.83 -24.94 0.20
N ARG A 57 -14.88 -23.97 -0.72
CA ARG A 57 -15.40 -24.20 -2.08
C ARG A 57 -14.55 -25.18 -2.87
N CYS A 58 -13.22 -25.03 -2.85
CA CYS A 58 -12.33 -26.01 -3.48
C CYS A 58 -12.52 -27.40 -2.85
N VAL A 59 -12.61 -27.49 -1.52
CA VAL A 59 -12.79 -28.76 -0.82
C VAL A 59 -14.09 -29.44 -1.25
N LEU A 60 -15.19 -28.69 -1.36
CA LEU A 60 -16.47 -29.21 -1.84
C LEU A 60 -16.41 -29.66 -3.30
N GLN A 61 -15.83 -28.85 -4.18
CA GLN A 61 -15.68 -29.20 -5.60
C GLN A 61 -14.79 -30.44 -5.81
N GLU A 62 -13.69 -30.55 -5.07
CA GLU A 62 -12.77 -31.69 -5.16
C GLU A 62 -13.33 -32.94 -4.48
N PHE A 63 -14.14 -32.77 -3.44
CA PHE A 63 -14.87 -33.89 -2.82
C PHE A 63 -15.82 -34.57 -3.81
N ASP A 64 -16.50 -33.79 -4.66
CA ASP A 64 -17.42 -34.33 -5.66
C ASP A 64 -16.72 -34.87 -6.92
N LYS A 65 -15.55 -34.32 -7.27
CA LYS A 65 -14.80 -34.71 -8.47
C LYS A 65 -13.91 -35.95 -8.28
N ARG A 66 -13.41 -36.19 -7.07
CA ARG A 66 -12.45 -37.26 -6.80
C ARG A 66 -13.12 -38.58 -6.45
N ASP A 67 -12.36 -39.66 -6.54
CA ASP A 67 -12.83 -40.98 -6.13
C ASP A 67 -13.20 -40.99 -4.64
N LYS A 68 -14.25 -41.73 -4.29
CA LYS A 68 -14.80 -41.80 -2.91
C LYS A 68 -13.82 -42.31 -1.86
N ASP A 69 -12.76 -42.98 -2.30
CA ASP A 69 -11.69 -43.50 -1.43
C ASP A 69 -10.54 -42.50 -1.23
N THR A 70 -10.60 -41.33 -1.88
CA THR A 70 -9.59 -40.27 -1.71
C THR A 70 -9.65 -39.76 -0.27
N PRO A 71 -8.54 -39.81 0.49
CA PRO A 71 -8.53 -39.28 1.84
C PRO A 71 -8.86 -37.79 1.83
N ILE A 72 -9.76 -37.36 2.72
CA ILE A 72 -10.11 -35.93 2.87
C ILE A 72 -8.85 -35.07 3.10
N SER A 73 -7.85 -35.59 3.81
CA SER A 73 -6.56 -34.90 4.01
C SER A 73 -5.83 -34.57 2.71
N GLU A 74 -6.03 -35.34 1.64
CA GLU A 74 -5.44 -35.08 0.33
C GLU A 74 -6.18 -33.97 -0.41
N ILE A 75 -7.52 -33.96 -0.35
CA ILE A 75 -8.36 -32.88 -0.87
C ILE A 75 -8.02 -31.56 -0.16
N GLN A 76 -7.92 -31.61 1.17
CA GLN A 76 -7.50 -30.48 2.00
C GLN A 76 -6.11 -29.98 1.60
N ALA A 77 -5.13 -30.87 1.44
CA ALA A 77 -3.78 -30.48 1.02
C ALA A 77 -3.76 -29.85 -0.39
N TYR A 78 -4.55 -30.38 -1.33
CA TYR A 78 -4.70 -29.83 -2.67
C TYR A 78 -5.30 -28.41 -2.63
N CYS A 79 -6.42 -28.25 -1.94
CA CYS A 79 -7.12 -26.97 -1.84
C CYS A 79 -6.37 -25.92 -1.04
N SER A 80 -5.61 -26.33 -0.02
CA SER A 80 -4.67 -25.43 0.65
C SER A 80 -3.59 -24.93 -0.30
N LYS A 81 -3.07 -25.79 -1.19
CA LYS A 81 -2.05 -25.42 -2.17
C LYS A 81 -2.60 -24.45 -3.22
N ASP A 82 -3.77 -24.72 -3.76
CA ASP A 82 -4.41 -23.85 -4.74
C ASP A 82 -4.79 -22.50 -4.13
N SER A 83 -5.32 -22.49 -2.89
CA SER A 83 -5.62 -21.23 -2.17
C SER A 83 -4.36 -20.40 -1.86
N ASN A 84 -3.21 -21.05 -1.64
CA ASN A 84 -1.94 -20.35 -1.44
C ASN A 84 -1.44 -19.64 -2.70
N LEU A 85 -1.78 -20.15 -3.89
CA LEU A 85 -1.42 -19.55 -5.18
C LEU A 85 -2.47 -18.55 -5.69
N ALA A 86 -3.71 -18.63 -5.19
CA ALA A 86 -4.83 -17.77 -5.56
C ALA A 86 -4.74 -16.31 -5.06
N ILE A 87 -3.56 -15.84 -4.63
CA ILE A 87 -3.37 -14.46 -4.13
C ILE A 87 -3.78 -13.40 -5.16
N TYR A 88 -3.61 -13.67 -6.45
CA TYR A 88 -3.95 -12.74 -7.55
C TYR A 88 -5.11 -13.21 -8.43
N ARG A 89 -6.00 -14.08 -7.92
CA ARG A 89 -7.16 -14.54 -8.70
C ARG A 89 -8.38 -13.65 -8.44
N PRO A 90 -9.07 -13.15 -9.50
CA PRO A 90 -10.29 -12.36 -9.34
C PRO A 90 -11.38 -13.14 -8.60
N SER A 91 -12.15 -12.50 -7.71
CA SER A 91 -13.22 -13.23 -6.98
C SER A 91 -14.30 -13.79 -7.89
N LYS A 92 -14.52 -13.19 -9.07
CA LYS A 92 -15.50 -13.71 -10.04
C LYS A 92 -15.20 -15.12 -10.55
N GLU A 93 -13.93 -15.52 -10.56
CA GLU A 93 -13.54 -16.88 -10.93
C GLU A 93 -13.68 -17.85 -9.74
N LEU A 94 -13.59 -17.32 -8.52
CA LEU A 94 -13.88 -18.05 -7.28
C LEU A 94 -15.38 -18.18 -7.01
N LEU A 95 -16.25 -17.38 -7.63
CA LEU A 95 -17.71 -17.33 -7.36
C LEU A 95 -18.57 -18.24 -8.25
N THR A 96 -18.02 -19.30 -8.85
CA THR A 96 -18.87 -20.24 -9.61
C THR A 96 -19.48 -21.34 -8.73
N ASP A 97 -20.80 -21.43 -8.83
CA ASP A 97 -21.79 -22.36 -8.28
C ASP A 97 -22.43 -22.06 -6.90
N ASP A 98 -23.64 -21.50 -6.97
CA ASP A 98 -24.66 -21.47 -5.92
C ASP A 98 -25.39 -22.82 -5.88
N SER A 99 -25.15 -23.62 -4.83
CA SER A 99 -26.23 -24.30 -4.10
C SER A 99 -25.69 -25.13 -2.91
N PHE A 100 -26.52 -25.21 -1.87
CA PHE A 100 -26.52 -26.12 -0.71
C PHE A 100 -25.89 -25.67 0.63
N THR A 101 -26.81 -25.17 1.47
CA THR A 101 -27.11 -25.40 2.90
C THR A 101 -26.03 -25.93 3.88
N ASP A 102 -25.92 -25.15 4.97
CA ASP A 102 -25.27 -25.38 6.26
C ASP A 102 -25.49 -26.78 6.88
N GLU A 103 -24.38 -27.40 7.31
CA GLU A 103 -24.30 -28.03 8.64
C GLU A 103 -22.96 -27.67 9.31
N SER A 104 -23.07 -27.09 10.50
CA SER A 104 -21.98 -26.70 11.39
C SER A 104 -21.29 -27.92 12.01
N GLY A 105 -19.98 -28.03 11.85
CA GLY A 105 -19.12 -28.90 12.62
C GLY A 105 -17.89 -28.13 13.13
N GLU A 106 -17.81 -27.93 14.44
CA GLU A 106 -16.62 -27.40 15.11
C GLU A 106 -15.42 -28.35 14.89
N ALA A 107 -14.35 -27.84 14.28
CA ALA A 107 -13.06 -28.51 14.23
C ALA A 107 -12.06 -27.70 15.07
N SER A 108 -11.91 -28.10 16.33
CA SER A 108 -10.83 -27.65 17.20
C SER A 108 -9.48 -28.21 16.70
N GLY A 109 -8.63 -27.37 16.09
CA GLY A 109 -7.28 -27.79 15.71
C GLY A 109 -6.37 -26.80 14.97
N GLU A 110 -6.75 -25.54 14.76
CA GLU A 110 -6.08 -24.66 13.76
C GLU A 110 -5.01 -23.69 14.29
N THR A 111 -4.68 -23.67 15.57
CA THR A 111 -3.88 -22.58 16.15
C THR A 111 -2.43 -22.49 15.63
N ALA A 112 -1.84 -23.60 15.16
CA ALA A 112 -0.45 -23.60 14.68
C ALA A 112 -0.31 -23.26 13.18
N GLN A 113 -1.34 -23.55 12.38
CA GLN A 113 -1.32 -23.30 10.94
C GLN A 113 -1.78 -21.88 10.62
N GLU A 114 -2.72 -21.33 11.40
CA GLU A 114 -3.18 -19.94 11.28
C GLU A 114 -2.05 -18.93 11.52
N ASP A 115 -1.15 -19.23 12.47
CA ASP A 115 0.00 -18.40 12.78
C ASP A 115 1.00 -18.33 11.62
N SER A 116 1.05 -19.30 10.70
CA SER A 116 2.08 -19.41 9.64
C SER A 116 1.74 -18.77 8.28
N ASP A 117 0.52 -18.24 8.13
CA ASP A 117 0.00 -17.70 6.86
C ASP A 117 -0.53 -16.25 6.99
N VAL A 118 0.01 -15.48 7.95
CA VAL A 118 -0.44 -14.11 8.25
C VAL A 118 -0.37 -13.21 7.02
N LEU A 119 0.76 -13.21 6.30
CA LEU A 119 0.94 -12.36 5.13
C LEU A 119 0.04 -12.82 3.98
N LYS A 120 -0.08 -14.13 3.74
CA LYS A 120 -1.01 -14.64 2.72
C LYS A 120 -2.46 -14.31 3.04
N LYS A 121 -2.87 -14.34 4.31
CA LYS A 121 -4.23 -13.94 4.74
C LYS A 121 -4.46 -12.48 4.35
N ARG A 122 -3.53 -11.59 4.69
CA ARG A 122 -3.59 -10.18 4.27
C ARG A 122 -3.68 -10.03 2.76
N LEU A 123 -2.78 -10.67 2.00
CA LEU A 123 -2.72 -10.57 0.54
C LEU A 123 -4.01 -11.04 -0.15
N ARG A 124 -4.61 -12.14 0.32
CA ARG A 124 -5.91 -12.63 -0.18
C ARG A 124 -7.04 -11.63 0.09
N LEU A 125 -7.08 -11.04 1.29
CA LEU A 125 -8.07 -10.01 1.64
C LEU A 125 -7.91 -8.76 0.76
N GLU A 126 -6.67 -8.32 0.53
CA GLU A 126 -6.37 -7.20 -0.36
C GLU A 126 -6.86 -7.47 -1.79
N TYR A 127 -6.57 -8.64 -2.35
CA TYR A 127 -6.95 -8.93 -3.73
C TYR A 127 -8.46 -9.11 -3.90
N ARG A 128 -9.15 -9.73 -2.95
CA ARG A 128 -10.63 -9.80 -2.98
C ARG A 128 -11.29 -8.43 -2.85
N ALA A 129 -10.69 -7.53 -2.07
CA ALA A 129 -11.17 -6.16 -2.01
C ALA A 129 -11.04 -5.45 -3.38
N SER A 130 -10.14 -5.89 -4.26
CA SER A 130 -9.91 -5.27 -5.58
C SER A 130 -11.07 -5.41 -6.55
N ASP A 131 -11.94 -6.40 -6.34
CA ASP A 131 -13.15 -6.59 -7.16
C ASP A 131 -14.17 -5.46 -6.97
N ASN A 132 -14.10 -4.77 -5.84
CA ASN A 132 -14.85 -3.54 -5.65
C ASN A 132 -14.12 -2.39 -6.34
N ARG A 133 -14.70 -1.88 -7.44
CA ARG A 133 -14.17 -0.72 -8.19
C ARG A 133 -13.90 0.52 -7.33
N PHE A 134 -14.58 0.67 -6.20
CA PHE A 134 -14.41 1.80 -5.29
C PHE A 134 -13.42 1.52 -4.15
N ALA A 135 -12.90 0.31 -4.03
CA ALA A 135 -11.91 -0.03 -3.03
C ALA A 135 -10.53 0.55 -3.39
N ILE A 136 -9.83 1.03 -2.37
CA ILE A 136 -8.43 1.45 -2.46
C ILE A 136 -7.63 0.36 -1.76
N LEU A 137 -6.72 -0.30 -2.50
CA LEU A 137 -5.89 -1.36 -1.91
C LEU A 137 -4.66 -0.75 -1.25
N PRO A 138 -4.31 -1.13 -0.02
CA PRO A 138 -3.08 -0.66 0.61
C PRO A 138 -1.84 -1.26 -0.07
N HIS A 139 -0.78 -0.46 -0.24
CA HIS A 139 0.51 -0.94 -0.75
C HIS A 139 1.55 -1.07 0.38
N LYS A 140 1.92 0.05 1.00
CA LYS A 140 2.67 0.16 2.27
C LYS A 140 1.70 0.59 3.39
N PRO A 141 2.13 0.66 4.66
CA PRO A 141 1.25 1.09 5.74
C PRO A 141 0.62 2.47 5.50
N ASN A 142 -0.64 2.62 5.88
CA ASN A 142 -1.33 3.91 5.87
C ASN A 142 -1.50 4.40 7.31
N TYR A 143 -0.90 5.52 7.65
CA TYR A 143 -0.86 6.00 9.03
C TYR A 143 -0.87 7.52 9.14
N LEU A 144 -1.28 7.99 10.32
CA LEU A 144 -1.17 9.37 10.77
C LEU A 144 -0.55 9.36 12.17
N LEU A 145 0.59 10.02 12.32
CA LEU A 145 1.24 10.31 13.60
C LEU A 145 1.06 11.81 13.87
N PRO A 146 0.02 12.21 14.64
CA PRO A 146 -0.23 13.62 14.93
C PRO A 146 0.93 14.27 15.67
N ILE A 147 1.64 13.50 16.51
CA ILE A 147 2.77 14.01 17.27
C ILE A 147 3.98 13.16 16.95
N THR A 148 4.96 13.77 16.31
CA THR A 148 6.30 13.24 16.19
C THR A 148 7.31 14.25 16.70
N PHE A 149 8.37 13.77 17.36
CA PHE A 149 9.44 14.62 17.90
C PHE A 149 10.79 14.21 17.30
N ASN A 150 11.47 15.17 16.68
CA ASN A 150 12.85 15.06 16.20
C ASN A 150 13.71 16.08 16.96
N ASN A 151 14.77 15.63 17.62
CA ASN A 151 15.59 16.54 18.44
C ASN A 151 16.56 17.42 17.63
N ARG A 152 16.79 17.07 16.36
CA ARG A 152 17.72 17.74 15.45
C ARG A 152 17.09 17.86 14.06
N PRO A 153 16.03 18.67 13.90
CA PRO A 153 15.48 18.96 12.59
C PRO A 153 16.55 19.54 11.66
N ASN A 154 16.38 19.32 10.36
CA ASN A 154 17.37 19.66 9.34
C ASN A 154 17.28 21.14 8.93
N GLN A 155 17.59 22.05 9.87
CA GLN A 155 17.56 23.49 9.63
C GLN A 155 18.47 23.91 8.46
N ALA A 156 19.62 23.24 8.31
CA ALA A 156 20.59 23.50 7.24
C ALA A 156 19.99 23.39 5.82
N SER A 157 18.93 22.59 5.64
CA SER A 157 18.24 22.49 4.34
C SER A 157 17.50 23.78 3.94
N LEU A 158 17.05 24.58 4.92
CA LEU A 158 16.41 25.88 4.70
C LEU A 158 17.45 26.98 4.57
N ASP A 159 18.47 26.95 5.42
CA ASP A 159 19.57 27.93 5.40
C ASP A 159 20.28 27.92 4.05
N ALA A 160 20.44 26.75 3.43
CA ALA A 160 21.05 26.58 2.11
C ALA A 160 20.31 27.31 0.97
N VAL A 161 19.04 27.66 1.18
CA VAL A 161 18.25 28.44 0.22
C VAL A 161 17.91 29.85 0.71
N GLY A 162 18.48 30.27 1.83
CA GLY A 162 18.22 31.59 2.43
C GLY A 162 16.82 31.73 3.03
N GLU A 163 16.17 30.63 3.42
CA GLU A 163 14.91 30.69 4.16
C GLU A 163 15.19 30.88 5.66
N GLU A 164 14.85 32.05 6.19
CA GLU A 164 15.11 32.44 7.59
C GLU A 164 14.11 31.84 8.61
N ARG A 165 13.25 30.93 8.17
CA ARG A 165 12.24 30.32 9.04
C ARG A 165 12.85 29.17 9.85
N GLU A 166 12.43 29.03 11.10
CA GLU A 166 12.90 27.96 11.98
C GLU A 166 12.01 26.72 11.87
N ILE A 167 12.64 25.54 11.92
CA ILE A 167 11.94 24.25 11.95
C ILE A 167 11.75 23.82 13.40
N ASP A 168 10.49 23.60 13.80
CA ASP A 168 10.16 23.04 15.09
C ASP A 168 10.53 21.56 15.17
N ASN A 169 10.84 21.14 16.40
CA ASN A 169 11.13 19.75 16.72
C ASN A 169 9.89 18.84 16.62
N VAL A 170 8.68 19.41 16.64
CA VAL A 170 7.42 18.65 16.62
C VAL A 170 6.73 18.77 15.27
N GLU A 171 6.40 17.63 14.67
CA GLU A 171 5.71 17.57 13.37
C GLU A 171 4.58 16.55 13.40
N VAL A 172 3.56 16.78 12.57
CA VAL A 172 2.66 15.72 12.13
C VAL A 172 3.37 14.96 11.01
N LYS A 173 3.39 13.63 11.09
CA LYS A 173 3.90 12.75 10.03
C LYS A 173 2.78 11.84 9.55
N PHE A 174 2.61 11.68 8.25
CA PHE A 174 1.64 10.72 7.72
C PHE A 174 2.10 10.09 6.42
N GLN A 175 1.56 8.92 6.13
CA GLN A 175 1.78 8.19 4.89
C GLN A 175 0.45 7.71 4.32
N VAL A 176 0.26 7.96 3.03
CA VAL A 176 -0.82 7.38 2.23
C VAL A 176 -0.17 6.51 1.16
N SER A 177 -0.55 5.24 1.10
CA SER A 177 0.05 4.27 0.19
C SER A 177 -1.00 3.32 -0.35
N PHE A 178 -1.16 3.32 -1.67
CA PHE A 178 -2.14 2.48 -2.34
C PHE A 178 -1.56 1.82 -3.59
N LYS A 179 -2.21 0.74 -4.02
CA LYS A 179 -1.95 0.04 -5.27
C LYS A 179 -3.25 -0.30 -5.98
N THR A 180 -3.15 -0.60 -7.27
CA THR A 180 -4.24 -1.18 -8.06
C THR A 180 -3.66 -2.11 -9.11
N PRO A 181 -4.24 -3.31 -9.32
CA PRO A 181 -3.89 -4.13 -10.48
C PRO A 181 -4.29 -3.37 -11.75
N ILE A 182 -3.36 -3.26 -12.70
CA ILE A 182 -3.58 -2.62 -14.00
C ILE A 182 -3.60 -3.61 -15.15
N TRP A 183 -3.07 -4.82 -14.93
CA TRP A 183 -3.12 -5.93 -15.88
C TRP A 183 -2.95 -7.25 -15.12
N GLU A 184 -3.97 -8.09 -15.15
CA GLU A 184 -3.96 -9.42 -14.54
C GLU A 184 -3.36 -10.47 -15.48
N GLU A 185 -2.60 -11.40 -14.91
CA GLU A 185 -1.97 -12.54 -15.58
C GLU A 185 -1.03 -12.23 -16.78
N PRO A 186 -0.31 -11.09 -16.85
CA PRO A 186 0.55 -10.79 -17.99
C PRO A 186 1.71 -11.78 -18.16
N PHE A 187 2.05 -12.53 -17.10
CA PHE A 187 3.13 -13.51 -17.06
C PHE A 187 2.65 -14.89 -16.55
N GLY A 188 1.36 -15.20 -16.71
CA GLY A 188 0.71 -16.44 -16.27
C GLY A 188 -0.26 -16.27 -15.10
N GLU A 189 -1.00 -17.33 -14.77
CA GLU A 189 -2.19 -17.37 -13.88
C GLU A 189 -1.96 -16.87 -12.44
N ASN A 190 -0.70 -16.73 -12.00
CA ASN A 190 -0.35 -16.30 -10.64
C ASN A 190 0.44 -14.99 -10.65
N SER A 191 0.16 -14.11 -11.63
CA SER A 191 0.87 -12.84 -11.78
C SER A 191 -0.07 -11.67 -12.01
N ALA A 192 0.36 -10.48 -11.61
CA ALA A 192 -0.34 -9.24 -11.93
C ALA A 192 0.65 -8.07 -12.02
N LEU A 193 0.36 -7.13 -12.92
CA LEU A 193 1.02 -5.83 -13.01
C LEU A 193 0.24 -4.83 -12.17
N PHE A 194 0.94 -4.07 -11.34
CA PHE A 194 0.37 -3.09 -10.43
C PHE A 194 0.92 -1.70 -10.74
N PHE A 195 0.03 -0.71 -10.62
CA PHE A 195 0.43 0.65 -10.30
C PHE A 195 0.33 0.84 -8.79
N ALA A 196 1.33 1.50 -8.20
CA ALA A 196 1.26 1.92 -6.80
C ALA A 196 1.77 3.34 -6.63
N TYR A 197 1.34 3.96 -5.54
CA TYR A 197 1.79 5.27 -5.13
C TYR A 197 1.92 5.33 -3.61
N THR A 198 3.05 5.84 -3.14
CA THR A 198 3.25 6.19 -1.73
C THR A 198 3.57 7.67 -1.59
N GLY A 199 2.76 8.40 -0.82
CA GLY A 199 3.02 9.75 -0.38
C GLY A 199 3.37 9.77 1.10
N GLN A 200 4.49 10.39 1.48
CA GLN A 200 4.87 10.59 2.88
C GLN A 200 5.12 12.08 3.13
N SER A 201 4.47 12.65 4.16
CA SER A 201 4.54 14.08 4.44
C SER A 201 4.93 14.37 5.88
N TYR A 202 5.65 15.47 6.05
CA TYR A 202 6.09 16.05 7.31
C TYR A 202 5.56 17.47 7.41
N TRP A 203 4.63 17.68 8.34
CA TRP A 203 3.89 18.91 8.47
C TRP A 203 4.22 19.60 9.79
N GLN A 204 4.69 20.84 9.70
CA GLN A 204 4.94 21.72 10.84
C GLN A 204 3.62 22.27 11.40
N ALA A 205 2.64 21.41 11.68
CA ALA A 205 1.28 21.80 12.06
C ALA A 205 1.23 22.76 13.24
N TYR A 206 2.18 22.62 14.17
CA TYR A 206 2.26 23.37 15.42
C TYR A 206 3.13 24.64 15.32
N ASN A 207 3.83 24.84 14.21
CA ASN A 207 4.73 25.98 14.02
C ASN A 207 3.96 27.19 13.48
N SER A 208 3.20 27.83 14.36
CA SER A 208 2.36 28.97 14.01
C SER A 208 3.18 30.19 13.57
N ASP A 209 4.42 30.31 14.04
CA ASP A 209 5.31 31.45 13.77
C ASP A 209 5.66 31.55 12.28
N VAL A 210 5.59 30.43 11.54
CA VAL A 210 5.87 30.37 10.10
C VAL A 210 4.68 29.89 9.27
N SER A 211 3.46 30.01 9.81
CA SER A 211 2.19 29.63 9.18
C SER A 211 2.00 28.12 8.91
N SER A 212 2.53 27.28 9.80
CA SER A 212 2.35 25.82 9.81
C SER A 212 2.57 25.11 8.45
N PRO A 213 3.72 25.31 7.78
CA PRO A 213 3.94 24.80 6.44
C PRO A 213 4.21 23.29 6.42
N PHE A 214 3.99 22.64 5.28
CA PHE A 214 4.63 21.35 5.02
C PHE A 214 6.13 21.57 4.89
N ARG A 215 6.93 20.86 5.68
CA ARG A 215 8.39 20.91 5.56
C ARG A 215 8.84 20.09 4.36
N GLU A 216 8.27 18.91 4.18
CA GLU A 216 8.66 17.95 3.15
C GLU A 216 7.48 17.04 2.80
N THR A 217 7.38 16.70 1.52
CA THR A 217 6.52 15.61 1.04
C THR A 217 7.32 14.79 0.04
N ASN A 218 7.31 13.47 0.17
CA ASN A 218 7.91 12.56 -0.81
C ASN A 218 6.81 11.82 -1.56
N HIS A 219 6.96 11.75 -2.88
CA HIS A 219 6.07 11.11 -3.82
C HIS A 219 6.80 9.93 -4.45
N GLU A 220 6.27 8.72 -4.29
CA GLU A 220 6.86 7.48 -4.80
C GLU A 220 5.86 6.69 -5.63
N PRO A 221 5.65 7.04 -6.91
CA PRO A 221 4.98 6.16 -7.85
C PRO A 221 5.83 4.93 -8.21
N GLU A 222 5.18 3.79 -8.36
CA GLU A 222 5.80 2.51 -8.70
C GLU A 222 4.96 1.79 -9.77
N ILE A 223 5.64 1.12 -10.70
CA ILE A 223 5.03 0.10 -11.56
C ILE A 223 5.79 -1.19 -11.34
N TYR A 224 5.10 -2.26 -10.97
CA TYR A 224 5.75 -3.53 -10.67
C TYR A 224 4.89 -4.72 -11.05
N ALA A 225 5.55 -5.82 -11.40
CA ALA A 225 4.93 -7.13 -11.55
C ALA A 225 5.08 -7.91 -10.25
N GLY A 226 4.01 -8.54 -9.80
CA GLY A 226 3.99 -9.46 -8.66
C GLY A 226 3.68 -10.88 -9.12
N TRP A 227 4.28 -11.86 -8.45
CA TRP A 227 4.04 -13.28 -8.63
C TRP A 227 3.71 -13.94 -7.29
N ALA A 228 2.59 -14.64 -7.22
CA ALA A 228 2.25 -15.50 -6.12
C ALA A 228 3.02 -16.82 -6.27
N THR A 229 3.67 -17.29 -5.20
CA THR A 229 4.51 -18.49 -5.25
C THR A 229 4.29 -19.41 -4.06
N ASP A 230 4.58 -20.70 -4.24
CA ASP A 230 4.58 -21.72 -3.20
C ASP A 230 6.01 -22.13 -2.79
N TRP A 231 7.01 -21.29 -3.11
CA TRP A 231 8.42 -21.61 -2.87
C TRP A 231 8.73 -21.73 -1.38
N LYS A 232 9.60 -22.70 -1.07
CA LYS A 232 10.10 -22.93 0.30
C LYS A 232 11.62 -22.89 0.32
N ILE A 233 12.20 -22.00 1.12
CA ILE A 233 13.65 -21.81 1.26
C ILE A 233 14.02 -21.91 2.74
N GLY A 234 14.80 -22.92 3.13
CA GLY A 234 15.26 -23.07 4.52
C GLY A 234 14.14 -23.16 5.57
N GLY A 235 12.97 -23.68 5.19
CA GLY A 235 11.78 -23.76 6.05
C GLY A 235 10.94 -22.49 6.12
N TRP A 236 11.29 -21.44 5.36
CA TRP A 236 10.47 -20.25 5.15
C TRP A 236 9.64 -20.40 3.88
N GLN A 237 8.40 -19.89 3.90
CA GLN A 237 7.57 -19.77 2.70
C GLN A 237 7.86 -18.44 2.03
N VAL A 238 7.81 -18.39 0.69
CA VAL A 238 7.97 -17.15 -0.09
C VAL A 238 6.67 -16.86 -0.84
N PRO A 239 5.61 -16.37 -0.16
CA PRO A 239 4.29 -16.25 -0.78
C PRO A 239 4.25 -15.29 -1.97
N VAL A 240 5.10 -14.25 -1.96
CA VAL A 240 5.15 -13.25 -3.04
C VAL A 240 6.60 -12.88 -3.37
N PHE A 241 6.83 -12.82 -4.68
CA PHE A 241 7.96 -12.14 -5.28
C PHE A 241 7.43 -10.99 -6.15
N SER A 242 8.08 -9.83 -6.15
CA SER A 242 7.75 -8.76 -7.09
C SER A 242 8.99 -8.04 -7.57
N ALA A 243 8.93 -7.49 -8.78
CA ALA A 243 9.99 -6.68 -9.36
C ALA A 243 9.39 -5.51 -10.13
N GLY A 244 10.03 -4.34 -10.07
CA GLY A 244 9.46 -3.14 -10.64
C GLY A 244 10.41 -1.97 -10.74
N ILE A 245 9.83 -0.85 -11.15
CA ILE A 245 10.46 0.45 -11.24
C ILE A 245 9.81 1.39 -10.24
N SER A 246 10.62 2.23 -9.61
CA SER A 246 10.17 3.26 -8.68
C SER A 246 10.83 4.58 -9.04
N HIS A 247 10.03 5.63 -9.12
CA HIS A 247 10.51 7.00 -9.08
C HIS A 247 10.17 7.55 -7.70
N GLN A 248 11.11 8.21 -7.03
CA GLN A 248 10.81 8.92 -5.79
C GLN A 248 11.37 10.33 -5.86
N SER A 249 10.52 11.33 -5.61
CA SER A 249 10.93 12.74 -5.58
C SER A 249 10.18 13.50 -4.50
N ASN A 250 10.67 14.68 -4.14
CA ASN A 250 10.01 15.53 -3.15
C ASN A 250 9.14 16.66 -3.75
N GLY A 251 9.06 16.73 -5.08
CA GLY A 251 8.27 17.74 -5.80
C GLY A 251 8.75 19.18 -5.59
N GLN A 252 9.95 19.38 -5.05
CA GLN A 252 10.57 20.70 -4.85
C GLN A 252 11.40 21.11 -6.08
N SER A 253 11.85 22.35 -6.11
CA SER A 253 12.68 22.90 -7.19
C SER A 253 14.03 23.41 -6.67
N GLY A 254 14.97 23.61 -7.60
CA GLY A 254 16.29 24.17 -7.31
C GLY A 254 17.05 23.37 -6.26
N LEU A 255 17.71 24.06 -5.33
CA LEU A 255 18.56 23.45 -4.30
C LEU A 255 17.80 22.56 -3.30
N LYS A 256 16.46 22.63 -3.26
CA LYS A 256 15.60 21.74 -2.46
C LYS A 256 15.16 20.50 -3.20
N SER A 257 15.29 20.47 -4.53
CA SER A 257 14.90 19.32 -5.34
C SER A 257 15.67 18.09 -4.91
N ARG A 258 14.96 16.99 -4.67
CA ARG A 258 15.54 15.67 -4.42
C ARG A 258 14.76 14.65 -5.21
N SER A 259 15.49 13.77 -5.89
CA SER A 259 14.89 12.72 -6.69
C SER A 259 15.87 11.59 -6.98
N TRP A 260 15.32 10.41 -7.27
CA TRP A 260 16.07 9.25 -7.73
C TRP A 260 15.13 8.22 -8.35
N ASN A 261 15.68 7.40 -9.24
CA ASN A 261 14.97 6.34 -9.94
C ASN A 261 15.61 4.98 -9.61
N ARG A 262 14.78 3.94 -9.45
CA ARG A 262 15.24 2.61 -9.02
C ARG A 262 14.57 1.50 -9.81
N LEU A 263 15.36 0.50 -10.16
CA LEU A 263 14.86 -0.87 -10.37
C LEU A 263 14.92 -1.57 -9.02
N TYR A 264 13.89 -2.32 -8.66
CA TYR A 264 13.88 -3.03 -7.39
C TYR A 264 13.25 -4.41 -7.52
N ALA A 265 13.55 -5.26 -6.53
CA ALA A 265 12.82 -6.47 -6.28
C ALA A 265 12.33 -6.47 -4.82
N ARG A 266 11.31 -7.26 -4.53
CA ARG A 266 10.78 -7.49 -3.20
C ARG A 266 10.49 -8.97 -3.05
N MET A 267 11.05 -9.55 -2.00
CA MET A 267 10.84 -10.94 -1.62
C MET A 267 10.24 -10.94 -0.23
N ALA A 268 9.06 -11.53 -0.09
CA ALA A 268 8.42 -11.71 1.19
C ALA A 268 8.63 -13.15 1.67
N PHE A 269 9.15 -13.30 2.88
CA PHE A 269 9.33 -14.57 3.56
C PHE A 269 8.40 -14.59 4.77
N GLU A 270 7.67 -15.68 4.98
CA GLU A 270 6.90 -15.89 6.19
C GLU A 270 7.22 -17.25 6.81
N LYS A 271 7.20 -17.29 8.13
CA LYS A 271 7.36 -18.51 8.92
C LYS A 271 6.79 -18.29 10.31
N ASP A 272 5.78 -19.07 10.66
CA ASP A 272 5.03 -18.89 11.90
C ASP A 272 4.67 -17.39 12.02
N ARG A 273 4.86 -16.80 13.19
CA ARG A 273 4.57 -15.39 13.49
C ARG A 273 5.51 -14.37 12.85
N TRP A 274 6.52 -14.80 12.09
CA TRP A 274 7.52 -13.93 11.50
C TRP A 274 7.24 -13.65 10.03
N VAL A 275 7.38 -12.39 9.65
CA VAL A 275 7.46 -11.96 8.25
C VAL A 275 8.75 -11.19 8.04
N VAL A 276 9.40 -11.41 6.90
CA VAL A 276 10.60 -10.69 6.47
C VAL A 276 10.41 -10.25 5.03
N LEU A 277 10.51 -8.95 4.77
CA LEU A 277 10.49 -8.35 3.45
C LEU A 277 11.92 -7.90 3.12
N PHE A 278 12.49 -8.45 2.06
CA PHE A 278 13.78 -8.02 1.53
C PHE A 278 13.57 -7.25 0.24
N ASN A 279 13.96 -5.97 0.24
CA ASN A 279 13.76 -5.02 -0.85
C ASN A 279 15.12 -4.51 -1.38
N PRO A 280 15.87 -5.28 -2.19
CA PRO A 280 17.05 -4.77 -2.87
C PRO A 280 16.66 -3.85 -4.03
N TRP A 281 17.49 -2.85 -4.30
CA TRP A 281 17.35 -1.98 -5.47
C TRP A 281 18.67 -1.70 -6.16
N TRP A 282 18.56 -1.37 -7.43
CA TRP A 282 19.60 -0.75 -8.23
C TRP A 282 19.14 0.66 -8.61
N ARG A 283 19.94 1.66 -8.21
CA ARG A 283 19.70 3.05 -8.59
C ARG A 283 20.03 3.22 -10.07
N ILE A 284 19.08 3.75 -10.83
CA ILE A 284 19.27 4.13 -12.23
C ILE A 284 20.17 5.38 -12.24
N PRO A 285 21.34 5.36 -12.91
CA PRO A 285 22.24 6.51 -12.95
C PRO A 285 21.62 7.71 -13.67
N GLU A 286 21.92 8.90 -13.15
CA GLU A 286 21.50 10.18 -13.71
C GLU A 286 22.74 11.03 -14.01
N GLU A 287 22.64 11.94 -14.99
CA GLU A 287 23.77 12.79 -15.36
C GLU A 287 24.08 13.80 -14.25
N ARG A 288 25.37 14.04 -13.97
CA ARG A 288 25.75 15.00 -12.93
C ARG A 288 25.37 16.43 -13.37
N LYS A 289 24.83 17.21 -12.43
CA LYS A 289 24.59 18.65 -12.65
C LYS A 289 25.89 19.40 -12.88
N GLU A 290 25.88 20.31 -13.87
CA GLU A 290 26.96 21.29 -14.06
C GLU A 290 26.91 22.39 -12.99
N ASP A 291 25.70 22.77 -12.56
CA ASP A 291 25.41 23.74 -11.51
C ASP A 291 24.30 23.19 -10.58
N PRO A 292 24.49 23.17 -9.25
CA PRO A 292 23.47 22.70 -8.30
C PRO A 292 22.09 23.36 -8.43
N ALA A 293 22.03 24.61 -8.93
CA ALA A 293 20.79 25.35 -9.10
C ALA A 293 20.03 25.00 -10.39
N GLN A 294 20.65 24.26 -11.32
CA GLN A 294 19.99 23.87 -12.57
C GLN A 294 18.98 22.75 -12.36
N PRO A 295 17.89 22.72 -13.17
CA PRO A 295 16.86 21.70 -13.07
C PRO A 295 17.32 20.34 -13.60
N ASP A 296 18.22 20.32 -14.58
CA ASP A 296 18.62 19.11 -15.28
C ASP A 296 19.79 18.43 -14.58
N GLY A 297 19.70 17.11 -14.42
CA GLY A 297 20.71 16.25 -13.82
C GLY A 297 20.40 15.83 -12.37
N ASP A 298 21.36 15.13 -11.77
CA ASP A 298 21.22 14.40 -10.52
C ASP A 298 21.16 15.33 -9.30
N ASP A 299 20.00 15.34 -8.63
CA ASP A 299 19.73 16.15 -7.43
C ASP A 299 20.53 15.72 -6.19
N ASN A 300 20.95 14.45 -6.14
CA ASN A 300 21.60 13.85 -4.97
C ASN A 300 22.55 12.73 -5.40
N PRO A 301 23.72 13.08 -5.97
CA PRO A 301 24.66 12.10 -6.55
C PRO A 301 25.19 11.07 -5.57
N ASP A 302 25.24 11.40 -4.28
CA ASP A 302 25.72 10.57 -3.17
C ASP A 302 24.58 9.88 -2.39
N ILE A 303 23.34 9.83 -2.90
CA ILE A 303 22.21 9.26 -2.16
C ILE A 303 22.41 7.78 -1.75
N ASP A 304 23.13 6.98 -2.55
CA ASP A 304 23.40 5.57 -2.23
C ASP A 304 24.42 5.41 -1.09
N ASP A 305 25.22 6.44 -0.79
CA ASP A 305 26.09 6.49 0.39
C ASP A 305 25.27 6.48 1.69
N TYR A 306 23.98 6.86 1.65
CA TYR A 306 23.13 6.98 2.83
C TYR A 306 21.97 5.99 2.82
N MET A 307 21.26 5.89 1.69
CA MET A 307 20.12 4.98 1.52
C MET A 307 20.58 3.52 1.40
N GLY A 308 21.79 3.31 0.88
CA GLY A 308 22.34 1.99 0.59
C GLY A 308 21.70 1.32 -0.62
N TYR A 309 21.69 -0.01 -0.59
CA TYR A 309 21.32 -0.85 -1.74
C TYR A 309 20.13 -1.77 -1.46
N PHE A 310 19.65 -1.80 -0.23
CA PHE A 310 18.52 -2.62 0.18
C PHE A 310 17.85 -2.08 1.44
N GLU A 311 16.61 -2.48 1.62
CA GLU A 311 15.86 -2.37 2.86
C GLU A 311 15.42 -3.77 3.28
N LEU A 312 15.60 -4.07 4.57
CA LEU A 312 15.09 -5.27 5.19
C LEU A 312 14.05 -4.84 6.21
N TYR A 313 12.81 -5.33 6.07
CA TYR A 313 11.77 -5.15 7.08
C TYR A 313 11.43 -6.49 7.68
N THR A 314 11.39 -6.60 9.00
CA THR A 314 10.90 -7.80 9.69
C THR A 314 9.75 -7.43 10.60
N ALA A 315 8.72 -8.27 10.66
CA ALA A 315 7.63 -8.14 11.59
C ALA A 315 7.41 -9.43 12.37
N TYR A 316 7.00 -9.27 13.63
CA TYR A 316 6.59 -10.33 14.52
C TYR A 316 5.17 -10.06 15.02
N LYS A 317 4.26 -10.98 14.74
CA LYS A 317 2.89 -10.96 15.26
C LYS A 317 2.86 -11.62 16.63
N TRP A 318 2.44 -10.89 17.65
CA TRP A 318 2.17 -11.44 18.97
C TRP A 318 0.73 -11.13 19.34
N ASP A 319 -0.14 -12.13 19.23
CA ASP A 319 -1.57 -11.97 19.45
C ASP A 319 -2.13 -10.89 18.50
N GLU A 320 -2.83 -9.89 19.01
CA GLU A 320 -3.30 -8.76 18.21
C GLU A 320 -2.25 -7.67 17.99
N GLN A 321 -1.05 -7.79 18.56
CA GLN A 321 0.03 -6.80 18.42
C GLN A 321 1.00 -7.17 17.29
N ASN A 322 1.52 -6.15 16.59
CA ASN A 322 2.58 -6.33 15.60
C ASN A 322 3.79 -5.49 15.97
N PHE A 323 4.98 -6.10 15.96
CA PHE A 323 6.26 -5.42 16.16
C PHE A 323 7.06 -5.47 14.86
N GLY A 324 7.53 -4.33 14.38
CA GLY A 324 8.28 -4.20 13.14
C GLY A 324 9.68 -3.63 13.36
N VAL A 325 10.63 -4.05 12.53
CA VAL A 325 11.97 -3.48 12.43
C VAL A 325 12.34 -3.31 10.97
N MET A 326 12.59 -2.06 10.55
CA MET A 326 13.22 -1.76 9.27
C MET A 326 14.71 -1.53 9.46
N ILE A 327 15.54 -2.05 8.55
CA ILE A 327 16.98 -1.82 8.49
C ILE A 327 17.36 -1.42 7.07
N ARG A 328 18.15 -0.36 6.92
CA ARG A 328 18.86 -0.02 5.69
C ARG A 328 20.35 0.10 5.97
N ASN A 329 21.16 -0.29 4.99
CA ASN A 329 22.61 -0.22 5.13
C ASN A 329 23.31 -0.02 3.78
N ASN A 330 24.34 0.83 3.76
CA ASN A 330 25.14 1.07 2.56
C ASN A 330 26.25 0.03 2.32
N LEU A 331 26.55 -0.85 3.29
CA LEU A 331 27.59 -1.88 3.21
C LEU A 331 29.00 -1.34 2.90
N ARG A 332 29.26 -0.06 3.18
CA ARG A 332 30.55 0.59 2.98
C ARG A 332 31.37 0.62 4.26
N SER A 333 32.68 0.89 4.14
CA SER A 333 33.58 1.03 5.29
C SER A 333 33.22 2.25 6.15
N ASP A 334 32.81 3.36 5.53
CA ASP A 334 32.20 4.53 6.17
C ASP A 334 30.69 4.33 6.33
N ASN A 335 30.33 3.28 7.08
CA ASN A 335 28.98 2.74 7.11
C ASN A 335 27.92 3.78 7.53
N LYS A 336 26.85 3.88 6.72
CA LYS A 336 25.65 4.66 7.00
C LYS A 336 24.43 3.78 6.77
N GLY A 337 23.35 4.12 7.46
CA GLY A 337 22.11 3.35 7.38
C GLY A 337 21.01 3.93 8.25
N ALA A 338 19.97 3.15 8.43
CA ALA A 338 18.84 3.50 9.28
C ALA A 338 18.24 2.27 9.94
N VAL A 339 17.64 2.50 11.09
CA VAL A 339 16.76 1.56 11.78
C VAL A 339 15.44 2.25 12.07
N GLN A 340 14.33 1.56 11.83
CA GLN A 340 13.00 1.97 12.32
C GLN A 340 12.43 0.85 13.18
N LEU A 341 11.80 1.21 14.29
CA LEU A 341 11.03 0.32 15.14
C LEU A 341 9.57 0.73 15.05
N ASP A 342 8.72 -0.26 14.85
CA ASP A 342 7.28 -0.10 14.68
C ASP A 342 6.54 -0.96 15.71
N TRP A 343 5.52 -0.40 16.35
CA TRP A 343 4.63 -1.15 17.23
C TRP A 343 3.19 -0.75 16.96
N THR A 344 2.38 -1.72 16.53
CA THR A 344 0.94 -1.54 16.34
C THR A 344 0.15 -2.43 17.31
N PHE A 345 -0.95 -1.90 17.82
CA PHE A 345 -1.79 -2.58 18.82
C PHE A 345 -3.28 -2.21 18.63
N PRO A 346 -4.21 -3.07 19.02
CA PRO A 346 -5.65 -2.82 18.87
C PRO A 346 -6.09 -1.60 19.70
N LEU A 347 -6.98 -0.78 19.13
CA LEU A 347 -7.69 0.29 19.85
C LEU A 347 -9.18 0.02 20.00
N ASP A 348 -9.74 -0.77 19.09
CA ASP A 348 -11.11 -1.24 19.08
C ASP A 348 -11.15 -2.74 18.78
N ASP A 349 -12.29 -3.38 19.11
CA ASP A 349 -12.52 -4.80 18.86
C ASP A 349 -12.68 -5.11 17.36
N ASP A 350 -12.97 -4.10 16.54
CA ASP A 350 -13.20 -4.20 15.08
C ASP A 350 -11.87 -4.25 14.28
N GLY A 351 -10.75 -3.88 14.90
CA GLY A 351 -9.41 -3.87 14.32
C GLY A 351 -9.19 -2.88 13.17
N LYS A 352 -10.17 -2.01 12.86
CA LYS A 352 -10.13 -1.09 11.70
C LYS A 352 -9.16 0.08 11.91
N LEU A 353 -8.99 0.50 13.16
CA LEU A 353 -8.05 1.54 13.55
C LEU A 353 -7.17 0.98 14.67
N ARG A 354 -5.85 1.01 14.45
CA ARG A 354 -4.87 0.51 15.41
C ARG A 354 -4.01 1.65 15.92
N GLY A 355 -3.55 1.53 17.17
CA GLY A 355 -2.57 2.42 17.75
C GLY A 355 -1.22 2.16 17.10
N TYR A 356 -0.42 3.21 16.93
CA TYR A 356 0.88 3.10 16.26
C TYR A 356 1.94 3.95 16.96
N VAL A 357 3.04 3.31 17.32
CA VAL A 357 4.27 3.95 17.79
C VAL A 357 5.38 3.64 16.79
N GLN A 358 6.07 4.69 16.33
CA GLN A 358 7.19 4.58 15.40
C GLN A 358 8.41 5.28 15.99
N TYR A 359 9.57 4.63 15.96
CA TYR A 359 10.84 5.26 16.25
C TYR A 359 11.82 5.06 15.09
N PHE A 360 12.24 6.15 14.46
CA PHE A 360 13.24 6.16 13.40
C PHE A 360 14.57 6.67 13.92
N ASN A 361 15.68 6.04 13.52
CA ASN A 361 17.04 6.48 13.81
C ASN A 361 17.98 6.20 12.64
N GLY A 362 18.59 7.23 12.08
CA GLY A 362 19.58 7.10 11.00
C GLY A 362 19.36 8.09 9.86
N TYR A 363 19.71 7.70 8.64
CA TYR A 363 19.71 8.57 7.46
C TYR A 363 18.52 8.31 6.53
N GLY A 364 18.06 9.35 5.82
CA GLY A 364 17.05 9.23 4.77
C GLY A 364 15.68 8.76 5.24
N GLU A 365 15.20 9.35 6.33
CA GLU A 365 13.79 9.25 6.71
C GLU A 365 12.87 9.93 5.67
N SER A 366 13.38 11.00 5.06
CA SER A 366 12.78 11.73 3.95
C SER A 366 13.86 12.06 2.92
N LEU A 367 13.48 12.43 1.70
CA LEU A 367 14.47 12.79 0.68
C LEU A 367 15.25 14.06 1.03
N ILE A 368 14.62 15.10 1.59
CA ILE A 368 15.39 16.28 2.02
C ILE A 368 16.37 15.97 3.17
N ASP A 369 16.10 14.92 3.94
CA ASP A 369 16.93 14.44 5.04
C ASP A 369 17.83 13.24 4.66
N TYR A 370 17.99 12.91 3.37
CA TYR A 370 18.76 11.74 2.93
C TYR A 370 20.18 11.68 3.50
N ASN A 371 20.86 12.83 3.54
CA ASN A 371 22.22 12.98 4.05
C ASN A 371 22.28 13.53 5.48
N ARG A 372 21.15 13.57 6.19
CA ARG A 372 21.07 14.04 7.57
C ARG A 372 20.67 12.91 8.50
N HIS A 373 21.41 12.77 9.59
CA HIS A 373 21.02 11.84 10.65
C HIS A 373 19.82 12.40 11.42
N VAL A 374 18.74 11.64 11.48
CA VAL A 374 17.49 11.95 12.16
C VAL A 374 17.21 10.92 13.26
N ASN A 375 16.59 11.37 14.35
CA ASN A 375 15.98 10.51 15.35
C ASN A 375 14.56 11.01 15.65
N ARG A 376 13.54 10.26 15.23
CA ARG A 376 12.15 10.68 15.37
C ARG A 376 11.34 9.64 16.13
N LEU A 377 10.69 10.06 17.22
CA LEU A 377 9.68 9.26 17.91
C LEU A 377 8.30 9.81 17.54
N GLY A 378 7.38 8.95 17.13
CA GLY A 378 6.02 9.31 16.76
C GLY A 378 4.99 8.40 17.38
N VAL A 379 3.82 8.98 17.69
CA VAL A 379 2.66 8.26 18.22
C VAL A 379 1.42 8.69 17.45
N GLY A 380 0.57 7.74 17.11
CA GLY A 380 -0.69 8.00 16.42
C GLY A 380 -1.43 6.72 16.05
N PHE A 381 -1.88 6.66 14.81
CA PHE A 381 -2.81 5.65 14.33
C PHE A 381 -2.38 5.07 13.00
N VAL A 382 -2.69 3.80 12.79
CA VAL A 382 -2.48 3.09 11.53
C VAL A 382 -3.78 2.42 11.10
N LEU A 383 -4.11 2.55 9.81
CA LEU A 383 -5.28 1.91 9.19
C LEU A 383 -4.91 0.54 8.63
N THR A 384 -3.74 0.46 8.01
CA THR A 384 -3.20 -0.77 7.44
C THR A 384 -1.74 -0.83 7.80
N ASP A 385 -1.31 -1.92 8.45
CA ASP A 385 0.10 -2.17 8.75
C ASP A 385 0.68 -3.22 7.79
N TRP A 386 1.85 -3.78 8.10
CA TRP A 386 2.49 -4.75 7.21
C TRP A 386 1.89 -6.17 7.29
N LEU A 387 1.03 -6.47 8.26
CA LEU A 387 0.50 -7.81 8.56
C LEU A 387 -1.03 -7.90 8.54
#